data_AF-A0A7X3IEV4-F1
#
_entry.id   AF-A0A7X3IEV4-F1
#
_cell.length_a   1.000
_cell.length_b   1.000
_cell.length_c   1.000
_cell.angle_alpha   90.00
_cell.angle_beta   90.00
_cell.angle_gamma   90.00
#
_symmetry.space_group_name_H-M   'P 1'
#
loop_
_entity.id
_entity.type
_entity.pdbx_description
1 polymer ?
#
loop_
_entity_poly.entity_id
_entity_poly.type
_entity_poly.pdbx_seq_one_letter_code
_entity_poly.pdbx_strand_id
1 'polypeptide(L)'
;MKYVVWGNLPWEDFIYKDLLRHMPDAEEVIFMGKGTEQGTLNIRFANLQVLNMPECSEQTAIVCSPFWIQQALGGGFRNVVFIMEPCPINEDRQLWDKYSGLLAEAANLVITIAEKTYLEQCLRRRNVYWWDSGHEHTEENHALLRLFMRYMNQDHSMEPLMMKQWEQRLHAYSRLDAQVGVHETIRYLAASYLYFLGRAEADEALREAFEMVLLRERSNGSLHSHYRFFSAIQTQQGDLERAVYTYAITAVLPHEKEIIARMEKWAAEDRLELLKAELYLVNDDYRRAADAGEEDGSEEADLLLADLYLDQWMWTKGLEKMERLQLPYRNGISREQVRATLLWSHNQKHEATLDLLRASMKDWNVLATFAETDLLEQACHRLKERLNHGSGS
;
A
#
# COMPACT_ATOMS: atom_id res chain seq x y z
N MET A 1 -12.87 -23.16 -1.99
CA MET A 1 -12.23 -22.00 -2.65
C MET A 1 -11.06 -22.45 -3.51
N LYS A 2 -10.92 -21.87 -4.70
CA LYS A 2 -9.79 -22.12 -5.61
C LYS A 2 -8.86 -20.91 -5.65
N TYR A 3 -7.57 -21.15 -5.45
CA TYR A 3 -6.55 -20.11 -5.42
C TYR A 3 -5.60 -20.27 -6.61
N VAL A 4 -5.27 -19.17 -7.29
CA VAL A 4 -4.22 -19.14 -8.32
C VAL A 4 -3.07 -18.28 -7.81
N VAL A 5 -1.90 -18.90 -7.66
CA VAL A 5 -0.72 -18.27 -7.06
C VAL A 5 0.27 -17.88 -8.14
N TRP A 6 0.49 -16.58 -8.29
CA TRP A 6 1.53 -15.97 -9.11
C TRP A 6 2.74 -15.66 -8.23
N GLY A 7 3.61 -16.65 -8.09
CA GLY A 7 4.81 -16.57 -7.24
C GLY A 7 5.90 -15.64 -7.79
N ASN A 8 6.86 -15.30 -6.92
CA ASN A 8 8.09 -14.57 -7.24
C ASN A 8 9.33 -15.50 -7.36
N LEU A 9 9.22 -16.72 -6.84
CA LEU A 9 10.24 -17.77 -6.80
C LEU A 9 9.64 -19.13 -7.17
N PRO A 10 10.44 -20.11 -7.62
CA PRO A 10 9.99 -21.49 -7.80
C PRO A 10 9.34 -22.04 -6.53
N TRP A 11 8.51 -23.07 -6.68
CA TRP A 11 7.76 -23.62 -5.54
C TRP A 11 8.69 -24.03 -4.40
N GLU A 12 9.83 -24.63 -4.67
CA GLU A 12 10.81 -25.10 -3.68
C GLU A 12 11.29 -23.96 -2.75
N ASP A 13 11.54 -22.78 -3.31
CA ASP A 13 12.06 -21.61 -2.60
C ASP A 13 10.95 -20.63 -2.15
N PHE A 14 9.70 -20.94 -2.45
CA PHE A 14 8.58 -20.06 -2.16
C PHE A 14 8.35 -19.91 -0.64
N ILE A 15 8.61 -18.71 -0.11
CA ILE A 15 8.60 -18.44 1.33
C ILE A 15 7.20 -18.40 1.96
N TYR A 16 6.15 -18.25 1.14
CA TYR A 16 4.76 -18.11 1.60
C TYR A 16 3.97 -19.42 1.63
N LYS A 17 4.65 -20.58 1.56
CA LYS A 17 3.99 -21.90 1.69
C LYS A 17 3.12 -22.00 2.93
N ASP A 18 3.61 -21.46 4.05
CA ASP A 18 2.91 -21.54 5.32
C ASP A 18 1.62 -20.72 5.33
N LEU A 19 1.68 -19.49 4.81
CA LEU A 19 0.52 -18.64 4.58
C LEU A 19 -0.55 -19.37 3.74
N LEU A 20 -0.14 -20.09 2.67
CA LEU A 20 -1.07 -20.85 1.83
C LEU A 20 -1.74 -22.01 2.58
N ARG A 21 -1.06 -22.65 3.55
CA ARG A 21 -1.65 -23.72 4.38
C ARG A 21 -2.77 -23.21 5.28
N HIS A 22 -2.73 -21.93 5.64
CA HIS A 22 -3.69 -21.32 6.54
C HIS A 22 -4.83 -20.59 5.82
N MET A 23 -4.85 -20.62 4.49
CA MET A 23 -5.96 -20.11 3.69
C MET A 23 -7.24 -20.95 3.92
N PRO A 24 -8.42 -20.32 4.08
CA PRO A 24 -9.65 -21.04 4.38
C PRO A 24 -10.12 -21.88 3.19
N ASP A 25 -10.62 -23.08 3.48
CA ASP A 25 -11.40 -23.93 2.57
C ASP A 25 -10.76 -24.09 1.18
N ALA A 26 -9.43 -24.25 1.13
CA ALA A 26 -8.68 -24.42 -0.11
C ALA A 26 -9.00 -25.78 -0.77
N GLU A 27 -9.89 -25.77 -1.76
CA GLU A 27 -10.24 -26.95 -2.57
C GLU A 27 -9.11 -27.32 -3.52
N GLU A 28 -8.50 -26.29 -4.13
CA GLU A 28 -7.40 -26.42 -5.09
C GLU A 28 -6.53 -25.17 -5.03
N VAL A 29 -5.21 -25.36 -5.00
CA VAL A 29 -4.23 -24.29 -5.15
C VAL A 29 -3.46 -24.53 -6.45
N ILE A 30 -3.62 -23.63 -7.41
CA ILE A 30 -2.92 -23.67 -8.69
C ILE A 30 -1.69 -22.76 -8.58
N PHE A 31 -0.49 -23.33 -8.56
CA PHE A 31 0.74 -22.57 -8.56
C PHE A 31 1.24 -22.37 -10.01
N MET A 32 1.44 -21.11 -10.40
CA MET A 32 1.90 -20.75 -11.73
C MET A 32 3.43 -20.82 -11.80
N GLY A 33 3.96 -21.95 -12.26
CA GLY A 33 5.41 -22.20 -12.30
C GLY A 33 5.74 -23.68 -12.17
N LYS A 34 7.04 -23.98 -12.05
CA LYS A 34 7.51 -25.34 -11.76
C LYS A 34 7.55 -25.60 -10.27
N GLY A 35 7.32 -26.86 -9.92
CA GLY A 35 7.47 -27.36 -8.57
C GLY A 35 7.23 -28.86 -8.51
N THR A 36 7.65 -29.44 -7.39
CA THR A 36 7.30 -30.80 -7.00
C THR A 36 6.27 -30.78 -5.88
N GLU A 37 5.27 -31.65 -5.94
CA GLU A 37 4.31 -31.80 -4.84
C GLU A 37 5.06 -32.25 -3.58
N GLN A 38 5.02 -31.42 -2.53
CA GLN A 38 5.52 -31.74 -1.21
C GLN A 38 4.55 -31.19 -0.16
N GLY A 39 3.87 -32.08 0.58
CA GLY A 39 3.05 -31.74 1.73
C GLY A 39 1.57 -32.12 1.62
N THR A 40 0.76 -31.55 2.51
CA THR A 40 -0.67 -31.87 2.70
C THR A 40 -1.64 -31.03 1.86
N LEU A 41 -1.13 -30.02 1.13
CA LEU A 41 -1.95 -29.16 0.27
C LEU A 41 -2.19 -29.82 -1.08
N ASN A 42 -3.42 -29.73 -1.59
CA ASN A 42 -3.78 -30.14 -2.95
C ASN A 42 -3.31 -29.08 -3.96
N ILE A 43 -2.04 -29.18 -4.40
CA ILE A 43 -1.38 -28.19 -5.24
C ILE A 43 -1.22 -28.71 -6.65
N ARG A 44 -1.76 -27.98 -7.62
CA ARG A 44 -1.54 -28.24 -9.04
C ARG A 44 -0.57 -27.22 -9.61
N PHE A 45 0.45 -27.70 -10.32
CA PHE A 45 1.37 -26.83 -11.05
C PHE A 45 0.85 -26.58 -12.47
N ALA A 46 0.77 -25.31 -12.86
CA ALA A 46 0.36 -24.90 -14.19
C ALA A 46 1.49 -24.15 -14.90
N ASN A 47 1.64 -24.42 -16.20
CA ASN A 47 2.61 -23.73 -17.02
C ASN A 47 2.11 -22.31 -17.35
N LEU A 48 3.01 -21.33 -17.20
CA LEU A 48 2.81 -19.91 -17.53
C LEU A 48 2.39 -19.66 -18.99
N GLN A 49 2.62 -20.63 -19.89
CA GLN A 49 2.22 -20.55 -21.30
C GLN A 49 0.74 -20.91 -21.55
N VAL A 50 0.07 -21.58 -20.61
CA VAL A 50 -1.35 -21.96 -20.72
C VAL A 50 -2.19 -20.91 -19.98
N LEU A 51 -2.26 -19.72 -20.56
CA LEU A 51 -3.02 -18.58 -20.02
C LEU A 51 -4.48 -18.53 -20.52
N ASN A 52 -4.96 -19.57 -21.21
CA ASN A 52 -6.38 -19.74 -21.50
C ASN A 52 -7.02 -20.51 -20.33
N MET A 53 -7.13 -19.84 -19.18
CA MET A 53 -7.89 -20.36 -18.05
C MET A 53 -9.36 -19.96 -18.25
N PRO A 54 -10.27 -20.91 -18.56
CA PRO A 54 -11.69 -20.61 -18.60
C PRO A 54 -12.19 -20.28 -17.18
N GLU A 55 -12.99 -19.22 -17.06
CA GLU A 55 -13.79 -18.85 -15.88
C GLU A 55 -12.99 -18.69 -14.57
N CYS A 56 -12.03 -17.76 -14.55
CA CYS A 56 -11.37 -17.31 -13.32
C CYS A 56 -12.29 -16.49 -12.39
N SER A 57 -13.53 -16.19 -12.79
CA SER A 57 -14.47 -15.33 -12.08
C SER A 57 -14.91 -15.84 -10.71
N GLU A 58 -14.63 -17.10 -10.36
CA GLU A 58 -14.86 -17.67 -9.03
C GLU A 58 -13.57 -17.88 -8.22
N GLN A 59 -12.41 -17.58 -8.81
CA GLN A 59 -11.10 -17.85 -8.23
C GLN A 59 -10.50 -16.60 -7.57
N THR A 60 -9.63 -16.81 -6.59
CA THR A 60 -8.83 -15.74 -5.98
C THR A 60 -7.39 -15.80 -6.47
N ALA A 61 -6.89 -14.70 -7.03
CA ALA A 61 -5.49 -14.55 -7.38
C ALA A 61 -4.66 -14.17 -6.14
N ILE A 62 -3.56 -14.87 -5.91
CA ILE A 62 -2.54 -14.50 -4.92
C ILE A 62 -1.30 -14.10 -5.69
N VAL A 63 -0.87 -12.86 -5.56
CA VAL A 63 0.17 -12.26 -6.39
C VAL A 63 1.34 -11.87 -5.51
N CYS A 64 2.56 -12.32 -5.83
CA CYS A 64 3.76 -12.08 -5.01
C CYS A 64 4.76 -11.13 -5.68
N SER A 65 4.42 -10.56 -6.84
CA SER A 65 5.25 -9.60 -7.55
C SER A 65 4.37 -8.62 -8.34
N PRO A 66 4.67 -7.30 -8.31
CA PRO A 66 3.92 -6.30 -9.05
C PRO A 66 3.97 -6.50 -10.57
N PHE A 67 4.97 -7.22 -11.09
CA PHE A 67 5.10 -7.46 -12.53
C PHE A 67 4.08 -8.47 -13.08
N TRP A 68 3.30 -9.12 -12.21
CA TRP A 68 2.15 -9.95 -12.59
C TRP A 68 0.84 -9.16 -12.71
N ILE A 69 0.88 -7.83 -12.61
CA ILE A 69 -0.32 -6.97 -12.61
C ILE A 69 -1.26 -7.26 -13.78
N GLN A 70 -0.72 -7.51 -14.99
CA GLN A 70 -1.53 -7.82 -16.17
C GLN A 70 -2.29 -9.14 -16.04
N GLN A 71 -1.65 -10.16 -15.46
CA GLN A 71 -2.27 -11.46 -15.23
C GLN A 71 -3.27 -11.38 -14.08
N ALA A 72 -2.96 -10.62 -13.03
CA ALA A 72 -3.82 -10.45 -11.88
C ALA A 72 -5.10 -9.67 -12.20
N LEU A 73 -5.00 -8.53 -12.88
CA LEU A 73 -6.13 -7.66 -13.15
C LEU A 73 -6.83 -7.99 -14.47
N GLY A 74 -6.08 -8.42 -15.49
CA GLY A 74 -6.65 -8.87 -16.76
C GLY A 74 -7.20 -10.29 -16.74
N GLY A 75 -6.92 -11.07 -15.69
CA GLY A 75 -7.34 -12.47 -15.57
C GLY A 75 -8.80 -12.69 -15.20
N GLY A 76 -9.54 -11.62 -14.82
CA GLY A 76 -10.95 -11.71 -14.45
C GLY A 76 -11.20 -12.48 -13.15
N PHE A 77 -10.25 -12.43 -12.21
CA PHE A 77 -10.39 -13.06 -10.89
C PHE A 77 -11.47 -12.37 -10.05
N ARG A 78 -12.13 -13.12 -9.17
CA ARG A 78 -13.11 -12.54 -8.24
C ARG A 78 -12.44 -11.58 -7.26
N ASN A 79 -11.32 -12.05 -6.71
CA ASN A 79 -10.56 -11.35 -5.69
C ASN A 79 -9.07 -11.42 -6.04
N VAL A 80 -8.35 -10.35 -5.72
CA VAL A 80 -6.90 -10.24 -5.86
C VAL A 80 -6.31 -9.97 -4.48
N VAL A 81 -5.44 -10.87 -4.04
CA VAL A 81 -4.61 -10.72 -2.84
C VAL A 81 -3.19 -10.42 -3.29
N PHE A 82 -2.65 -9.28 -2.87
CA PHE A 82 -1.27 -8.91 -3.18
C PHE A 82 -0.37 -9.11 -1.96
N ILE A 83 0.62 -9.99 -2.08
CA ILE A 83 1.70 -10.14 -1.11
C ILE A 83 2.79 -9.13 -1.48
N MET A 84 2.83 -8.03 -0.73
CA MET A 84 3.74 -6.92 -0.95
C MET A 84 5.07 -7.15 -0.24
N GLU A 85 6.12 -7.20 -1.04
CA GLU A 85 7.51 -7.29 -0.61
C GLU A 85 8.28 -5.97 -0.84
N PRO A 86 9.35 -5.71 -0.07
CA PRO A 86 10.29 -4.65 -0.41
C PRO A 86 10.91 -4.91 -1.78
N CYS A 87 11.26 -3.83 -2.50
CA CYS A 87 11.91 -3.92 -3.80
C CYS A 87 13.18 -4.80 -3.73
N PRO A 88 13.28 -5.86 -4.54
CA PRO A 88 14.50 -6.65 -4.64
C PRO A 88 15.68 -5.80 -5.15
N ILE A 89 16.90 -6.14 -4.72
CA ILE A 89 18.13 -5.38 -5.03
C ILE A 89 18.39 -5.24 -6.53
N ASN A 90 17.97 -6.24 -7.33
CA ASN A 90 18.26 -6.32 -8.76
C ASN A 90 17.13 -5.79 -9.65
N GLU A 91 16.06 -5.22 -9.09
CA GLU A 91 14.96 -4.67 -9.86
C GLU A 91 14.98 -3.13 -9.81
N ASP A 92 14.39 -2.50 -10.83
CA ASP A 92 14.23 -1.05 -10.86
C ASP A 92 13.24 -0.61 -9.79
N ARG A 93 13.71 0.22 -8.85
CA ARG A 93 12.91 0.67 -7.71
C ARG A 93 11.74 1.56 -8.12
N GLN A 94 11.90 2.44 -9.10
CA GLN A 94 10.82 3.32 -9.54
C GLN A 94 9.69 2.52 -10.19
N LEU A 95 10.06 1.56 -11.05
CA LEU A 95 9.12 0.65 -11.68
C LEU A 95 8.44 -0.23 -10.62
N TRP A 96 9.21 -0.82 -9.70
CA TRP A 96 8.68 -1.67 -8.64
C TRP A 96 7.68 -0.91 -7.76
N ASP A 97 8.04 0.28 -7.28
CA ASP A 97 7.21 1.07 -6.37
C ASP A 97 5.91 1.50 -7.08
N LYS A 98 5.99 1.96 -8.34
CA LYS A 98 4.82 2.31 -9.16
C LYS A 98 3.84 1.14 -9.32
N TYR A 99 4.32 -0.01 -9.82
CA TYR A 99 3.44 -1.15 -10.09
C TYR A 99 2.99 -1.86 -8.81
N SER A 100 3.77 -1.79 -7.73
CA SER A 100 3.33 -2.21 -6.40
C SER A 100 2.20 -1.33 -5.90
N GLY A 101 2.29 -0.01 -6.08
CA GLY A 101 1.24 0.94 -5.75
C GLY A 101 -0.06 0.67 -6.51
N LEU A 102 0.04 0.54 -7.84
CA LEU A 102 -1.09 0.23 -8.73
C LEU A 102 -1.76 -1.11 -8.38
N LEU A 103 -0.98 -2.18 -8.22
CA LEU A 103 -1.51 -3.49 -7.88
C LEU A 103 -2.12 -3.50 -6.47
N ALA A 104 -1.49 -2.82 -5.52
CA ALA A 104 -2.00 -2.73 -4.16
C ALA A 104 -3.29 -1.90 -4.05
N GLU A 105 -3.52 -0.93 -4.95
CA GLU A 105 -4.80 -0.21 -5.01
C GLU A 105 -5.91 -1.08 -5.61
N ALA A 106 -5.57 -1.88 -6.62
CA ALA A 106 -6.52 -2.79 -7.25
C ALA A 106 -6.78 -4.08 -6.45
N ALA A 107 -5.93 -4.41 -5.47
CA ALA A 107 -6.07 -5.59 -4.65
C ALA A 107 -7.17 -5.44 -3.59
N ASN A 108 -7.92 -6.53 -3.34
CA ASN A 108 -8.92 -6.59 -2.28
C ASN A 108 -8.27 -6.69 -0.89
N LEU A 109 -7.07 -7.29 -0.82
CA LEU A 109 -6.29 -7.46 0.40
C LEU A 109 -4.79 -7.37 0.08
N VAL A 110 -4.09 -6.54 0.85
CA VAL A 110 -2.62 -6.48 0.81
C VAL A 110 -2.07 -7.22 2.02
N ILE A 111 -1.20 -8.20 1.78
CA ILE A 111 -0.49 -8.93 2.82
C ILE A 111 0.98 -8.56 2.77
N THR A 112 1.62 -8.37 3.91
CA THR A 112 3.07 -8.24 3.98
C THR A 112 3.61 -8.97 5.20
N ILE A 113 4.90 -9.30 5.19
CA ILE A 113 5.61 -9.92 6.32
C ILE A 113 6.45 -8.91 7.10
N ALA A 114 6.73 -7.75 6.50
CA ALA A 114 7.53 -6.70 7.11
C ALA A 114 6.63 -5.70 7.83
N GLU A 115 6.80 -5.56 9.15
CA GLU A 115 6.01 -4.62 9.94
C GLU A 115 6.16 -3.17 9.47
N LYS A 116 7.36 -2.77 9.06
CA LYS A 116 7.58 -1.43 8.49
C LYS A 116 6.67 -1.18 7.27
N THR A 117 6.66 -2.11 6.32
CA THR A 117 5.79 -2.03 5.14
C THR A 117 4.32 -2.05 5.55
N TYR A 118 3.95 -2.86 6.55
CA TYR A 118 2.59 -2.91 7.06
C TYR A 118 2.11 -1.54 7.60
N LEU A 119 2.92 -0.90 8.45
CA LEU A 119 2.60 0.42 9.02
C LEU A 119 2.50 1.49 7.91
N GLU A 120 3.44 1.50 6.98
CA GLU A 120 3.42 2.41 5.82
C GLU A 120 2.16 2.22 4.96
N GLN A 121 1.75 0.97 4.72
CA GLN A 121 0.52 0.70 3.97
C GLN A 121 -0.74 1.02 4.77
N CYS A 122 -0.77 0.88 6.10
CA CYS A 122 -1.92 1.28 6.93
C CYS A 122 -2.19 2.80 6.87
N LEU A 123 -1.15 3.61 6.65
CA LEU A 123 -1.27 5.06 6.44
C LEU A 123 -1.75 5.40 5.03
N ARG A 124 -1.56 4.50 4.05
CA ARG A 124 -1.92 4.75 2.64
C ARG A 124 -3.28 4.20 2.26
N ARG A 125 -3.64 3.01 2.76
CA ARG A 125 -4.79 2.26 2.24
C ARG A 125 -5.48 1.45 3.33
N ARG A 126 -6.68 0.98 2.99
CA ARG A 126 -7.47 0.04 3.79
C ARG A 126 -7.11 -1.40 3.39
N ASN A 127 -7.60 -2.38 4.16
CA ASN A 127 -7.46 -3.81 3.85
C ASN A 127 -6.00 -4.28 3.78
N VAL A 128 -5.21 -3.95 4.81
CA VAL A 128 -3.83 -4.41 4.95
C VAL A 128 -3.77 -5.41 6.09
N TYR A 129 -3.09 -6.53 5.86
CA TYR A 129 -2.88 -7.57 6.85
C TYR A 129 -1.39 -7.87 7.00
N TRP A 130 -0.92 -7.92 8.24
CA TRP A 130 0.42 -8.38 8.54
C TRP A 130 0.44 -9.89 8.78
N TRP A 131 1.19 -10.62 7.97
CA TRP A 131 1.52 -12.02 8.19
C TRP A 131 2.81 -12.13 8.99
N ASP A 132 2.65 -12.41 10.28
CA ASP A 132 3.78 -12.67 11.18
C ASP A 132 4.00 -14.18 11.33
N SER A 133 4.90 -14.73 10.52
CA SER A 133 5.22 -16.17 10.50
C SER A 133 6.14 -16.63 11.65
N GLY A 134 6.59 -15.73 12.53
CA GLY A 134 7.70 -16.00 13.44
C GLY A 134 7.44 -15.85 14.95
N HIS A 135 6.27 -15.38 15.38
CA HIS A 135 6.06 -14.99 16.79
C HIS A 135 5.01 -15.83 17.56
N GLU A 136 5.00 -15.67 18.89
CA GLU A 136 4.25 -16.44 19.91
C GLU A 136 2.72 -16.54 19.72
N HIS A 137 2.12 -15.76 18.81
CA HIS A 137 0.67 -15.69 18.57
C HIS A 137 0.23 -16.26 17.22
N THR A 138 1.00 -17.21 16.68
CA THR A 138 0.81 -17.79 15.33
C THR A 138 -0.62 -18.29 15.10
N GLU A 139 -1.23 -19.02 16.05
CA GLU A 139 -2.61 -19.52 15.89
C GLU A 139 -3.69 -18.43 15.84
N GLU A 140 -3.53 -17.35 16.62
CA GLU A 140 -4.46 -16.21 16.57
C GLU A 140 -4.32 -15.46 15.24
N ASN A 141 -3.09 -15.28 14.75
CA ASN A 141 -2.82 -14.71 13.44
C ASN A 141 -3.42 -15.60 12.33
N HIS A 142 -3.28 -16.92 12.42
CA HIS A 142 -3.89 -17.86 11.48
C HIS A 142 -5.41 -17.76 11.47
N ALA A 143 -6.03 -17.66 12.65
CA ALA A 143 -7.47 -17.46 12.76
C ALA A 143 -7.90 -16.11 12.18
N LEU A 144 -7.11 -15.05 12.39
CA LEU A 144 -7.38 -13.73 11.85
C LEU A 144 -7.29 -13.70 10.32
N LEU A 145 -6.26 -14.32 9.72
CA LEU A 145 -6.14 -14.47 8.27
C LEU A 145 -7.39 -15.12 7.66
N ARG A 146 -7.89 -16.21 8.28
CA ARG A 146 -9.12 -16.88 7.82
C ARG A 146 -10.33 -15.94 7.87
N LEU A 147 -10.41 -15.05 8.86
CA LEU A 147 -11.48 -14.05 8.94
C LEU A 147 -11.33 -12.97 7.86
N PHE A 148 -10.12 -12.46 7.61
CA PHE A 148 -9.86 -11.50 6.54
C PHE A 148 -10.30 -12.04 5.19
N MET A 149 -9.91 -13.27 4.86
CA MET A 149 -10.29 -13.93 3.62
C MET A 149 -11.80 -14.14 3.51
N ARG A 150 -12.49 -14.49 4.61
CA ARG A 150 -13.96 -14.62 4.62
C ARG A 150 -14.66 -13.28 4.41
N TYR A 151 -14.21 -12.23 5.07
CA TYR A 151 -14.75 -10.87 4.92
C TYR A 151 -14.55 -10.35 3.50
N MET A 152 -13.37 -10.61 2.92
CA MET A 152 -13.08 -10.31 1.52
C MET A 152 -14.09 -10.95 0.56
N ASN A 153 -14.40 -12.23 0.74
CA ASN A 153 -15.36 -12.94 -0.12
C ASN A 153 -16.82 -12.50 0.06
N GLN A 154 -17.12 -11.81 1.16
CA GLN A 154 -18.46 -11.33 1.49
C GLN A 154 -18.59 -9.82 1.23
N ASP A 155 -17.56 -9.18 0.67
CA ASP A 155 -17.49 -7.73 0.44
C ASP A 155 -17.78 -6.91 1.72
N HIS A 156 -17.40 -7.47 2.88
CA HIS A 156 -17.52 -6.81 4.17
C HIS A 156 -16.31 -5.92 4.46
N SER A 157 -16.53 -4.82 5.21
CA SER A 157 -15.44 -3.97 5.69
C SER A 157 -14.48 -4.75 6.58
N MET A 158 -13.18 -4.72 6.25
CA MET A 158 -12.13 -5.38 7.03
C MET A 158 -11.61 -4.53 8.21
N GLU A 159 -12.12 -3.30 8.37
CA GLU A 159 -11.67 -2.36 9.40
C GLU A 159 -11.72 -2.94 10.83
N PRO A 160 -12.79 -3.64 11.26
CA PRO A 160 -12.80 -4.26 12.59
C PRO A 160 -11.70 -5.32 12.78
N LEU A 161 -11.32 -6.01 11.71
CA LEU A 161 -10.25 -7.01 11.74
C LEU A 161 -8.87 -6.36 11.79
N MET A 162 -8.70 -5.22 11.10
CA MET A 162 -7.49 -4.41 11.21
C MET A 162 -7.32 -3.85 12.64
N MET A 163 -8.40 -3.32 13.23
CA MET A 163 -8.39 -2.87 14.63
C MET A 163 -7.99 -4.00 15.58
N LYS A 164 -8.54 -5.20 15.39
CA LYS A 164 -8.15 -6.37 16.18
C LYS A 164 -6.67 -6.72 16.03
N GLN A 165 -6.11 -6.63 14.82
CA GLN A 165 -4.68 -6.84 14.59
C GLN A 165 -3.84 -5.77 15.31
N TRP A 166 -4.25 -4.51 15.26
CA TRP A 166 -3.59 -3.41 15.96
C TRP A 166 -3.60 -3.59 17.48
N GLU A 167 -4.72 -4.04 18.05
CA GLU A 167 -4.82 -4.35 19.48
C GLU A 167 -3.88 -5.49 19.89
N GLN A 168 -3.84 -6.57 19.11
CA GLN A 168 -2.92 -7.68 19.34
C GLN A 168 -1.45 -7.21 19.33
N ARG A 169 -1.07 -6.34 18.39
CA ARG A 169 0.28 -5.78 18.33
C ARG A 169 0.58 -4.84 19.47
N LEU A 170 -0.36 -3.98 19.85
CA LEU A 170 -0.21 -3.11 21.01
C LEU A 170 0.00 -3.93 22.30
N HIS A 171 -0.71 -5.03 22.48
CA HIS A 171 -0.49 -5.95 23.60
C HIS A 171 0.89 -6.59 23.56
N ALA A 172 1.38 -7.00 22.39
CA ALA A 172 2.73 -7.53 22.24
C ALA A 172 3.79 -6.50 22.62
N TYR A 173 3.66 -5.24 22.17
CA TYR A 173 4.57 -4.16 22.55
C TYR A 173 4.51 -3.81 24.03
N SER A 174 3.32 -3.84 24.63
CA SER A 174 3.15 -3.64 26.08
C SER A 174 3.87 -4.72 26.89
N ARG A 175 3.83 -5.99 26.43
CA ARG A 175 4.58 -7.09 27.06
C ARG A 175 6.09 -6.90 26.90
N LEU A 176 6.56 -6.52 25.71
CA LEU A 176 7.98 -6.28 25.46
C LEU A 176 8.51 -5.11 26.29
N ASP A 177 7.74 -4.02 26.41
CA ASP A 177 8.10 -2.88 27.25
C ASP A 177 8.22 -3.27 28.72
N ALA A 178 7.32 -4.12 29.24
CA ALA A 178 7.41 -4.63 30.61
C ALA A 178 8.64 -5.51 30.86
N GLN A 179 9.18 -6.17 29.82
CA GLN A 179 10.36 -7.04 29.92
C GLN A 179 11.68 -6.30 29.75
N VAL A 180 11.75 -5.40 28.76
CA VAL A 180 12.97 -4.68 28.37
C VAL A 180 13.11 -3.36 29.14
N GLY A 181 12.00 -2.84 29.67
CA GLY A 181 11.90 -1.47 30.17
C GLY A 181 11.73 -0.48 29.04
N VAL A 182 11.70 0.82 29.40
CA VAL A 182 11.46 1.92 28.46
C VAL A 182 12.49 1.88 27.32
N HIS A 183 12.02 1.63 26.10
CA HIS A 183 12.83 1.57 24.90
C HIS A 183 12.18 2.38 23.76
N GLU A 184 12.96 3.28 23.16
CA GLU A 184 12.56 4.16 22.04
C GLU A 184 11.69 3.46 20.99
N THR A 185 12.22 2.43 20.33
CA THR A 185 11.51 1.74 19.24
C THR A 185 10.22 1.08 19.68
N ILE A 186 10.18 0.53 20.91
CA ILE A 186 9.00 -0.14 21.45
C ILE A 186 7.90 0.89 21.69
N ARG A 187 8.25 2.03 22.32
CA ARG A 187 7.31 3.12 22.59
C ARG A 187 6.84 3.81 21.31
N TYR A 188 7.72 4.01 20.34
CA TYR A 188 7.34 4.56 19.03
C TYR A 188 6.34 3.66 18.30
N LEU A 189 6.60 2.35 18.24
CA LEU A 189 5.68 1.41 17.60
C LEU A 189 4.35 1.33 18.35
N ALA A 190 4.38 1.29 19.69
CA ALA A 190 3.16 1.36 20.50
C ALA A 190 2.35 2.64 20.20
N ALA A 191 3.01 3.79 20.10
CA ALA A 191 2.37 5.06 19.72
C ALA A 191 1.72 4.99 18.32
N SER A 192 2.37 4.37 17.33
CA SER A 192 1.79 4.16 16.00
C SER A 192 0.51 3.32 16.04
N TYR A 193 0.49 2.23 16.81
CA TYR A 193 -0.73 1.42 16.96
C TYR A 193 -1.82 2.13 17.75
N LEU A 194 -1.47 2.88 18.80
CA LEU A 194 -2.41 3.74 19.54
C LEU A 194 -3.03 4.80 18.62
N TYR A 195 -2.25 5.42 17.75
CA TYR A 195 -2.71 6.38 16.73
C TYR A 195 -3.71 5.75 15.75
N PHE A 196 -3.42 4.54 15.25
CA PHE A 196 -4.36 3.83 14.37
C PHE A 196 -5.67 3.47 15.09
N LEU A 197 -5.59 3.12 16.38
CA LEU A 197 -6.75 2.85 17.23
C LEU A 197 -7.49 4.12 17.68
N GLY A 198 -6.94 5.31 17.42
CA GLY A 198 -7.49 6.60 17.86
C GLY A 198 -7.53 6.78 19.38
N ARG A 199 -6.52 6.24 20.05
CA ARG A 199 -6.37 6.29 21.50
C ARG A 199 -5.51 7.48 21.91
N ALA A 200 -5.95 8.22 22.92
CA ALA A 200 -5.28 9.44 23.37
C ALA A 200 -3.88 9.17 23.93
N GLU A 201 -3.64 7.96 24.43
CA GLU A 201 -2.36 7.48 24.95
C GLU A 201 -1.23 7.51 23.90
N ALA A 202 -1.55 7.66 22.61
CA ALA A 202 -0.55 7.81 21.55
C ALA A 202 0.41 8.98 21.79
N ASP A 203 -0.09 10.10 22.31
CA ASP A 203 0.71 11.31 22.59
C ASP A 203 1.75 11.06 23.70
N GLU A 204 1.34 10.39 24.78
CA GLU A 204 2.23 10.05 25.89
C GLU A 204 3.31 9.06 25.46
N ALA A 205 2.93 7.98 24.76
CA ALA A 205 3.87 6.99 24.26
C ALA A 205 4.89 7.59 23.27
N LEU A 206 4.46 8.51 22.40
CA LEU A 206 5.36 9.20 21.47
C LEU A 206 6.31 10.17 22.20
N ARG A 207 5.83 10.85 23.24
CA ARG A 207 6.67 11.73 24.10
C ARG A 207 7.78 10.96 24.77
N GLU A 208 7.47 9.83 25.40
CA GLU A 208 8.49 8.98 26.02
C GLU A 208 9.49 8.46 24.99
N ALA A 209 9.02 8.05 23.80
CA ALA A 209 9.91 7.62 22.72
C ALA A 209 10.85 8.76 22.30
N PHE A 210 10.31 9.97 22.09
CA PHE A 210 11.06 11.15 21.66
C PHE A 210 12.11 11.60 22.70
N GLU A 211 11.75 11.65 23.99
CA GLU A 211 12.67 11.98 25.09
C GLU A 211 13.86 11.01 25.11
N MET A 212 13.62 9.72 24.89
CA MET A 212 14.68 8.72 24.83
C MET A 212 15.63 8.93 23.65
N VAL A 213 15.13 9.44 22.51
CA VAL A 213 16.01 9.76 21.38
C VAL A 213 16.89 10.97 21.67
N LEU A 214 16.31 12.01 22.29
CA LEU A 214 17.04 13.21 22.69
C LEU A 214 18.17 12.89 23.67
N LEU A 215 17.90 12.02 24.66
CA LEU A 215 18.89 11.60 25.65
C LEU A 215 20.04 10.76 25.07
N ARG A 216 19.82 10.08 23.94
CA ARG A 216 20.80 9.19 23.30
C ARG A 216 21.68 9.88 22.24
N GLU A 217 21.53 11.20 22.03
CA GLU A 217 22.25 12.02 21.04
C GLU A 217 22.27 11.42 19.61
N ARG A 218 21.28 10.59 19.24
CA ARG A 218 21.10 10.10 17.87
C ARG A 218 20.35 11.15 17.05
N SER A 219 21.04 12.26 16.74
CA SER A 219 20.42 13.56 16.46
C SER A 219 20.18 13.92 14.98
N ASN A 220 20.34 13.01 14.01
CA ASN A 220 20.26 13.41 12.59
C ASN A 220 18.96 13.06 11.85
N GLY A 221 17.93 12.51 12.51
CA GLY A 221 16.65 12.18 11.84
C GLY A 221 15.41 12.03 12.72
N SER A 222 15.57 12.05 14.04
CA SER A 222 14.48 11.89 15.01
C SER A 222 13.58 13.11 15.12
N LEU A 223 14.16 14.32 14.98
CA LEU A 223 13.38 15.55 15.00
C LEU A 223 12.41 15.65 13.81
N HIS A 224 12.78 15.14 12.64
CA HIS A 224 11.87 15.16 11.50
C HIS A 224 10.84 14.02 11.58
N SER A 225 11.21 12.83 12.04
CA SER A 225 10.30 11.67 12.08
C SER A 225 9.37 11.68 13.30
N HIS A 226 9.94 11.72 14.52
CA HIS A 226 9.17 11.57 15.75
C HIS A 226 8.42 12.86 16.11
N TYR A 227 9.05 14.03 15.90
CA TYR A 227 8.40 15.29 16.26
C TYR A 227 7.22 15.62 15.33
N ARG A 228 7.37 15.40 14.02
CA ARG A 228 6.25 15.64 13.09
C ARG A 228 5.07 14.73 13.38
N PHE A 229 5.31 13.50 13.83
CA PHE A 229 4.22 12.59 14.17
C PHE A 229 3.29 13.11 15.28
N PHE A 230 3.74 14.02 16.16
CA PHE A 230 2.83 14.73 17.09
C PHE A 230 1.78 15.55 16.36
N SER A 231 2.11 16.16 15.21
CA SER A 231 1.18 16.94 14.39
C SER A 231 0.02 16.05 13.92
N ALA A 232 0.28 14.82 13.48
CA ALA A 232 -0.77 13.87 13.10
C ALA A 232 -1.66 13.47 14.29
N ILE A 233 -1.07 13.19 15.46
CA ILE A 233 -1.81 12.84 16.68
C ILE A 233 -2.70 14.01 17.13
N GLN A 234 -2.17 15.24 17.13
CA GLN A 234 -2.91 16.45 17.49
C GLN A 234 -4.05 16.73 16.50
N THR A 235 -3.81 16.51 15.20
CA THR A 235 -4.84 16.60 14.17
C THR A 235 -5.99 15.62 14.45
N GLN A 236 -5.66 14.37 14.80
CA GLN A 236 -6.66 13.37 15.16
C GLN A 236 -7.46 13.73 16.41
N GLN A 237 -6.82 14.39 17.37
CA GLN A 237 -7.46 14.87 18.60
C GLN A 237 -8.32 16.14 18.38
N GLY A 238 -8.28 16.74 17.19
CA GLY A 238 -9.02 17.95 16.84
C GLY A 238 -8.31 19.25 17.24
N ASP A 239 -7.07 19.18 17.75
CA ASP A 239 -6.27 20.36 18.13
C ASP A 239 -5.45 20.86 16.92
N LEU A 240 -6.15 21.44 15.94
CA LEU A 240 -5.58 21.83 14.64
C LEU A 240 -4.56 22.96 14.76
N GLU A 241 -4.79 23.93 15.66
CA GLU A 241 -3.87 25.03 15.89
C GLU A 241 -2.51 24.52 16.38
N ARG A 242 -2.53 23.62 17.38
CA ARG A 242 -1.32 22.99 17.88
C ARG A 242 -0.66 22.09 16.83
N ALA A 243 -1.44 21.39 16.01
CA ALA A 243 -0.92 20.55 14.94
C ALA A 243 -0.13 21.35 13.89
N VAL A 244 -0.65 22.52 13.48
CA VAL A 244 0.03 23.45 12.57
C VAL A 244 1.32 23.97 13.22
N TYR A 245 1.23 24.42 14.47
CA TYR A 245 2.40 24.93 15.20
C TYR A 245 3.51 23.87 15.32
N THR A 246 3.15 22.64 15.66
CA THR A 246 4.08 21.51 15.78
C THR A 246 4.75 21.20 14.44
N TYR A 247 4.00 21.17 13.32
CA TYR A 247 4.59 20.99 12.00
C TYR A 247 5.57 22.13 11.67
N ALA A 248 5.15 23.38 11.93
CA ALA A 248 5.90 24.58 11.57
C ALA A 248 7.29 24.67 12.21
N ILE A 249 7.48 24.12 13.42
CA ILE A 249 8.78 24.07 14.11
C ILE A 249 9.85 23.36 13.27
N THR A 250 9.47 22.35 12.49
CA THR A 250 10.40 21.53 11.71
C THR A 250 10.38 21.86 10.22
N ALA A 251 9.50 22.75 9.77
CA ALA A 251 9.33 23.16 8.40
C ALA A 251 10.34 24.27 8.04
N VAL A 252 11.50 23.88 7.54
CA VAL A 252 12.61 24.79 7.25
C VAL A 252 12.80 25.06 5.76
N LEU A 253 12.33 24.15 4.90
CA LEU A 253 12.51 24.24 3.46
C LEU A 253 11.50 25.22 2.83
N PRO A 254 11.83 25.86 1.69
CA PRO A 254 10.93 26.84 1.06
C PRO A 254 9.53 26.29 0.75
N HIS A 255 9.43 25.07 0.23
CA HIS A 255 8.14 24.45 -0.07
C HIS A 255 7.33 24.14 1.19
N GLU A 256 7.97 23.86 2.34
CA GLU A 256 7.28 23.64 3.61
C GLU A 256 6.70 24.94 4.17
N LYS A 257 7.36 26.07 3.91
CA LYS A 257 6.81 27.40 4.25
C LYS A 257 5.61 27.76 3.39
N GLU A 258 5.60 27.36 2.13
CA GLU A 258 4.41 27.50 1.26
C GLU A 258 3.25 26.67 1.79
N ILE A 259 3.52 25.44 2.24
CA ILE A 259 2.52 24.58 2.89
C ILE A 259 1.95 25.26 4.14
N ILE A 260 2.80 25.79 5.04
CA ILE A 260 2.33 26.53 6.24
C ILE A 260 1.45 27.72 5.84
N ALA A 261 1.85 28.51 4.84
CA ALA A 261 1.07 29.67 4.40
C ALA A 261 -0.31 29.25 3.89
N ARG A 262 -0.42 28.09 3.23
CA ARG A 262 -1.72 27.53 2.87
C ARG A 262 -2.50 27.07 4.10
N MET A 263 -1.87 26.40 5.07
CA MET A 263 -2.48 26.01 6.36
C MET A 263 -3.09 27.21 7.10
N GLU A 264 -2.34 28.30 7.20
CA GLU A 264 -2.81 29.55 7.81
C GLU A 264 -4.00 30.14 7.04
N LYS A 265 -3.98 30.07 5.69
CA LYS A 265 -5.10 30.49 4.87
C LYS A 265 -6.36 29.66 5.16
N TRP A 266 -6.27 28.33 5.15
CA TRP A 266 -7.43 27.47 5.43
C TRP A 266 -7.97 27.67 6.85
N ALA A 267 -7.08 27.86 7.83
CA ALA A 267 -7.48 28.20 9.20
C ALA A 267 -8.23 29.54 9.27
N ALA A 268 -7.75 30.57 8.57
CA ALA A 268 -8.39 31.90 8.55
C ALA A 268 -9.75 31.91 7.83
N GLU A 269 -9.94 31.00 6.87
CA GLU A 269 -11.18 30.82 6.12
C GLU A 269 -12.16 29.80 6.77
N ASP A 270 -11.84 29.29 7.96
CA ASP A 270 -12.59 28.24 8.69
C ASP A 270 -12.80 26.95 7.87
N ARG A 271 -11.84 26.66 6.98
CA ARG A 271 -11.82 25.46 6.12
C ARG A 271 -11.13 24.30 6.82
N LEU A 272 -11.76 23.81 7.90
CA LEU A 272 -11.13 22.86 8.82
C LEU A 272 -10.82 21.49 8.19
N GLU A 273 -11.67 21.00 7.28
CA GLU A 273 -11.44 19.70 6.63
C GLU A 273 -10.28 19.74 5.63
N LEU A 274 -10.11 20.82 4.86
CA LEU A 274 -8.89 21.01 4.07
C LEU A 274 -7.64 21.15 4.94
N LEU A 275 -7.74 21.87 6.06
CA LEU A 275 -6.62 22.00 6.97
C LEU A 275 -6.20 20.63 7.51
N LYS A 276 -7.16 19.79 7.92
CA LYS A 276 -6.92 18.40 8.32
C LYS A 276 -6.31 17.59 7.18
N ALA A 277 -6.83 17.72 5.96
CA ALA A 277 -6.32 17.00 4.80
C ALA A 277 -4.84 17.33 4.54
N GLU A 278 -4.46 18.61 4.55
CA GLU A 278 -3.07 19.02 4.41
C GLU A 278 -2.20 18.53 5.59
N LEU A 279 -2.69 18.64 6.83
CA LEU A 279 -1.97 18.16 8.02
C LEU A 279 -1.72 16.65 7.96
N TYR A 280 -2.68 15.85 7.53
CA TYR A 280 -2.47 14.42 7.34
C TYR A 280 -1.50 14.13 6.19
N LEU A 281 -1.59 14.88 5.09
CA LEU A 281 -0.71 14.73 3.92
C LEU A 281 0.77 14.97 4.28
N VAL A 282 1.07 16.04 5.01
CA VAL A 282 2.47 16.34 5.43
C VAL A 282 3.04 15.35 6.44
N ASN A 283 2.18 14.52 7.02
CA ASN A 283 2.52 13.46 7.96
C ASN A 283 2.43 12.06 7.32
N ASP A 284 2.35 11.98 5.99
CA ASP A 284 2.25 10.74 5.22
C ASP A 284 1.02 9.86 5.56
N ASP A 285 0.00 10.39 6.22
CA ASP A 285 -1.29 9.70 6.43
C ASP A 285 -2.24 10.01 5.27
N TYR A 286 -1.91 9.47 4.11
CA TYR A 286 -2.68 9.65 2.88
C TYR A 286 -4.12 9.16 3.00
N ARG A 287 -4.38 8.12 3.81
CA ARG A 287 -5.73 7.59 4.03
C ARG A 287 -6.62 8.63 4.71
N ARG A 288 -6.17 9.19 5.84
CA ARG A 288 -6.96 10.21 6.53
C ARG A 288 -6.99 11.54 5.80
N ALA A 289 -5.93 11.87 5.06
CA ALA A 289 -5.95 13.03 4.16
C ALA A 289 -7.02 12.88 3.07
N ALA A 290 -7.14 11.69 2.48
CA ALA A 290 -8.19 11.39 1.51
C ALA A 290 -9.59 11.44 2.14
N ASP A 291 -9.78 10.82 3.32
CA ASP A 291 -11.07 10.86 4.02
C ASP A 291 -11.51 12.31 4.32
N ALA A 292 -10.62 13.16 4.85
CA ALA A 292 -10.91 14.58 5.12
C ALA A 292 -11.17 15.40 3.84
N GLY A 293 -10.43 15.14 2.76
CA GLY A 293 -10.65 15.79 1.47
C GLY A 293 -12.00 15.43 0.83
N GLU A 294 -12.41 14.17 0.91
CA GLU A 294 -13.72 13.74 0.42
C GLU A 294 -14.87 14.30 1.27
N GLU A 295 -14.66 14.52 2.58
CA GLU A 295 -15.64 15.17 3.47
C GLU A 295 -15.84 16.66 3.15
N ASP A 296 -14.78 17.39 2.77
CA ASP A 296 -14.85 18.80 2.36
C ASP A 296 -15.64 18.97 1.03
N GLY A 297 -15.30 18.17 0.02
CA GLY A 297 -16.01 18.12 -1.26
C GLY A 297 -15.91 19.37 -2.14
N SER A 298 -15.03 20.35 -1.83
CA SER A 298 -14.81 21.51 -2.71
C SER A 298 -13.91 21.19 -3.90
N GLU A 299 -13.89 22.09 -4.88
CA GLU A 299 -12.98 22.00 -6.03
C GLU A 299 -11.50 21.99 -5.60
N GLU A 300 -11.11 22.77 -4.59
CA GLU A 300 -9.76 22.74 -4.04
C GLU A 300 -9.43 21.41 -3.36
N ALA A 301 -10.40 20.80 -2.65
CA ALA A 301 -10.22 19.46 -2.08
C ALA A 301 -10.01 18.43 -3.19
N ASP A 302 -10.76 18.55 -4.28
CA ASP A 302 -10.63 17.64 -5.42
C ASP A 302 -9.30 17.77 -6.17
N LEU A 303 -8.74 18.98 -6.23
CA LEU A 303 -7.39 19.21 -6.74
C LEU A 303 -6.34 18.58 -5.83
N LEU A 304 -6.48 18.71 -4.51
CA LEU A 304 -5.60 18.08 -3.54
C LEU A 304 -5.69 16.54 -3.61
N LEU A 305 -6.89 16.00 -3.71
CA LEU A 305 -7.14 14.57 -3.85
C LEU A 305 -6.56 14.02 -5.17
N ALA A 306 -6.68 14.76 -6.28
CA ALA A 306 -6.05 14.38 -7.54
C ALA A 306 -4.53 14.24 -7.39
N ASP A 307 -3.87 15.19 -6.73
CA ASP A 307 -2.42 15.12 -6.47
C ASP A 307 -2.07 13.92 -5.60
N LEU A 308 -2.77 13.78 -4.47
CA LEU A 308 -2.60 12.67 -3.54
C LEU A 308 -2.71 11.31 -4.25
N TYR A 309 -3.78 11.10 -5.02
CA TYR A 309 -4.03 9.84 -5.69
C TYR A 309 -3.01 9.55 -6.80
N LEU A 310 -2.54 10.56 -7.52
CA LEU A 310 -1.50 10.38 -8.55
C LEU A 310 -0.15 10.03 -7.92
N ASP A 311 0.23 10.71 -6.84
CA ASP A 311 1.50 10.53 -6.14
C ASP A 311 1.58 9.17 -5.43
N GLN A 312 0.44 8.63 -4.96
CA GLN A 312 0.36 7.31 -4.31
C GLN A 312 -0.01 6.16 -5.26
N TRP A 313 0.00 6.41 -6.58
CA TRP A 313 -0.36 5.44 -7.60
C TRP A 313 -1.80 4.88 -7.49
N MET A 314 -2.71 5.61 -6.84
CA MET A 314 -4.15 5.32 -6.79
C MET A 314 -4.84 5.84 -8.05
N TRP A 315 -4.32 5.44 -9.20
CA TRP A 315 -4.56 6.10 -10.48
C TRP A 315 -5.99 6.01 -10.98
N THR A 316 -6.76 5.00 -10.58
CA THR A 316 -8.21 4.94 -10.88
C THR A 316 -8.93 6.14 -10.26
N LYS A 317 -8.74 6.38 -8.96
CA LYS A 317 -9.33 7.53 -8.25
C LYS A 317 -8.79 8.86 -8.74
N GLY A 318 -7.48 8.92 -9.01
CA GLY A 318 -6.84 10.11 -9.59
C GLY A 318 -7.45 10.47 -10.95
N LEU A 319 -7.66 9.47 -11.83
CA LEU A 319 -8.29 9.65 -13.12
C LEU A 319 -9.73 10.17 -12.99
N GLU A 320 -10.52 9.62 -12.06
CA GLU A 320 -11.89 10.10 -11.79
C GLU A 320 -11.90 11.58 -11.37
N LYS A 321 -10.99 12.00 -10.49
CA LYS A 321 -10.85 13.40 -10.08
C LYS A 321 -10.43 14.29 -11.27
N MET A 322 -9.44 13.87 -12.06
CA MET A 322 -9.01 14.58 -13.26
C MET A 322 -10.13 14.73 -14.31
N GLU A 323 -10.93 13.68 -14.52
CA GLU A 323 -12.05 13.70 -15.47
C GLU A 323 -13.15 14.65 -15.03
N ARG A 324 -13.54 14.61 -13.75
CA ARG A 324 -14.55 15.50 -13.19
C ARG A 324 -14.13 16.97 -13.27
N LEU A 325 -12.88 17.26 -12.95
CA LEU A 325 -12.31 18.61 -13.04
C LEU A 325 -11.88 19.00 -14.46
N GLN A 326 -12.05 18.11 -15.44
CA GLN A 326 -11.62 18.28 -16.84
C GLN A 326 -10.14 18.65 -16.99
N LEU A 327 -9.29 18.16 -16.09
CA LEU A 327 -7.85 18.40 -16.08
C LEU A 327 -7.18 17.54 -17.17
N PRO A 328 -6.50 18.15 -18.16
CA PRO A 328 -5.72 17.39 -19.13
C PRO A 328 -4.40 16.88 -18.54
N TYR A 329 -3.89 17.56 -17.50
CA TYR A 329 -2.56 17.33 -16.95
C TYR A 329 -2.49 17.72 -15.47
N ARG A 330 -1.78 16.93 -14.65
CA ARG A 330 -1.53 17.20 -13.24
C ARG A 330 -0.26 16.47 -12.78
N ASN A 331 0.54 17.08 -11.90
CA ASN A 331 1.77 16.50 -11.33
C ASN A 331 2.74 15.87 -12.34
N GLY A 332 2.91 16.48 -13.51
CA GLY A 332 3.84 15.93 -14.50
C GLY A 332 3.21 14.89 -15.44
N ILE A 333 1.96 14.47 -15.19
CA ILE A 333 1.32 13.32 -15.81
C ILE A 333 0.03 13.77 -16.55
N SER A 334 -0.12 13.35 -17.80
CA SER A 334 -1.36 13.60 -18.55
C SER A 334 -2.45 12.61 -18.21
N ARG A 335 -3.70 13.04 -18.32
CA ARG A 335 -4.86 12.18 -18.07
C ARG A 335 -4.84 10.93 -18.97
N GLU A 336 -4.41 11.10 -20.21
CA GLU A 336 -4.30 10.03 -21.19
C GLU A 336 -3.19 9.02 -20.83
N GLN A 337 -2.07 9.45 -20.24
CA GLN A 337 -1.04 8.54 -19.70
C GLN A 337 -1.57 7.66 -18.57
N VAL A 338 -2.32 8.26 -17.64
CA VAL A 338 -2.96 7.54 -16.53
C VAL A 338 -3.91 6.49 -17.07
N ARG A 339 -4.85 6.90 -17.94
CA ARG A 339 -5.83 6.00 -18.56
C ARG A 339 -5.18 4.85 -19.31
N ALA A 340 -4.19 5.14 -20.16
CA ALA A 340 -3.51 4.10 -20.92
C ALA A 340 -2.78 3.09 -20.02
N THR A 341 -2.14 3.54 -18.94
CA THR A 341 -1.47 2.65 -17.99
C THR A 341 -2.46 1.76 -17.25
N LEU A 342 -3.63 2.28 -16.89
CA LEU A 342 -4.71 1.49 -16.29
C LEU A 342 -5.23 0.43 -17.26
N LEU A 343 -5.51 0.79 -18.52
CA LEU A 343 -5.91 -0.16 -19.58
C LEU A 343 -4.85 -1.25 -19.78
N TRP A 344 -3.57 -0.85 -19.84
CA TRP A 344 -2.44 -1.76 -19.97
C TRP A 344 -2.35 -2.75 -18.80
N SER A 345 -2.56 -2.26 -17.58
CA SER A 345 -2.58 -3.06 -16.34
C SER A 345 -3.73 -4.08 -16.32
N HIS A 346 -4.85 -3.78 -16.99
CA HIS A 346 -5.98 -4.69 -17.18
C HIS A 346 -5.84 -5.58 -18.44
N ASN A 347 -4.64 -5.66 -19.01
CA ASN A 347 -4.34 -6.45 -20.22
C ASN A 347 -5.11 -6.00 -21.48
N GLN A 348 -5.62 -4.76 -21.51
CA GLN A 348 -6.27 -4.12 -22.67
C GLN A 348 -5.23 -3.35 -23.49
N LYS A 349 -4.22 -4.09 -24.00
CA LYS A 349 -3.03 -3.51 -24.65
C LYS A 349 -3.36 -2.75 -25.93
N HIS A 350 -4.36 -3.23 -26.68
CA HIS A 350 -4.73 -2.61 -27.96
C HIS A 350 -5.35 -1.24 -27.72
N GLU A 351 -6.30 -1.15 -26.80
CA GLU A 351 -6.97 0.08 -26.38
C GLU A 351 -5.97 1.08 -25.80
N ALA A 352 -5.09 0.62 -24.90
CA ALA A 352 -4.02 1.42 -24.32
C ALA A 352 -3.10 2.02 -25.41
N THR A 353 -2.69 1.21 -26.39
CA THR A 353 -1.83 1.66 -27.50
C THR A 353 -2.53 2.71 -28.36
N LEU A 354 -3.80 2.48 -28.71
CA LEU A 354 -4.58 3.44 -29.50
C LEU A 354 -4.73 4.78 -28.78
N ASP A 355 -5.00 4.75 -27.47
CA ASP A 355 -5.14 5.97 -26.67
C ASP A 355 -3.81 6.72 -26.56
N LEU A 356 -2.68 6.03 -26.34
CA LEU A 356 -1.35 6.65 -26.32
C LEU A 356 -0.99 7.26 -27.68
N LEU A 357 -1.23 6.57 -28.79
CA LEU A 357 -0.94 7.09 -30.14
C LEU A 357 -1.80 8.31 -30.48
N ARG A 358 -3.07 8.33 -30.05
CA ARG A 358 -3.93 9.51 -30.21
C ARG A 358 -3.45 10.68 -29.37
N ALA A 359 -3.03 10.41 -28.12
CA ALA A 359 -2.49 11.42 -27.23
C ALA A 359 -1.14 11.95 -27.71
N SER A 360 -0.28 11.10 -28.30
CA SER A 360 1.02 11.51 -28.82
C SER A 360 0.97 12.49 -29.98
N MET A 361 -0.18 12.56 -30.69
CA MET A 361 -0.40 13.61 -31.69
C MET A 361 -0.47 15.01 -31.07
N LYS A 362 -0.78 15.12 -29.77
CA LYS A 362 -0.88 16.37 -29.02
C LYS A 362 0.32 16.61 -28.12
N ASP A 363 0.81 15.56 -27.46
CA ASP A 363 1.97 15.63 -26.55
C ASP A 363 2.90 14.43 -26.76
N TRP A 364 4.08 14.70 -27.30
CA TRP A 364 5.09 13.68 -27.59
C TRP A 364 5.66 13.03 -26.33
N ASN A 365 5.59 13.68 -25.17
CA ASN A 365 6.07 13.10 -23.91
C ASN A 365 5.28 11.85 -23.49
N VAL A 366 4.05 11.70 -24.01
CA VAL A 366 3.23 10.50 -23.80
C VAL A 366 3.91 9.24 -24.34
N LEU A 367 4.81 9.37 -25.32
CA LEU A 367 5.59 8.25 -25.86
C LEU A 367 6.56 7.63 -24.83
N ALA A 368 6.96 8.37 -23.79
CA ALA A 368 7.77 7.80 -22.70
C ALA A 368 7.06 6.62 -22.00
N THR A 369 5.73 6.61 -22.01
CA THR A 369 4.91 5.51 -21.49
C THR A 369 5.18 4.20 -22.23
N PHE A 370 5.48 4.24 -23.54
CA PHE A 370 5.84 3.02 -24.28
C PHE A 370 7.14 2.40 -23.78
N ALA A 371 8.15 3.23 -23.50
CA ALA A 371 9.41 2.75 -22.95
C ALA A 371 9.20 2.11 -21.57
N GLU A 372 8.36 2.71 -20.72
CA GLU A 372 8.01 2.12 -19.43
C GLU A 372 7.26 0.79 -19.57
N THR A 373 6.31 0.69 -20.50
CA THR A 373 5.60 -0.57 -20.75
C THR A 373 6.53 -1.68 -21.23
N ASP A 374 7.54 -1.34 -22.04
CA ASP A 374 8.56 -2.29 -22.47
C ASP A 374 9.41 -2.77 -21.28
N LEU A 375 9.80 -1.85 -20.37
CA LEU A 375 10.49 -2.22 -19.13
C LEU A 375 9.66 -3.18 -18.25
N LEU A 376 8.36 -2.94 -18.13
CA LEU A 376 7.44 -3.84 -17.43
C LEU A 376 7.39 -5.22 -18.09
N GLU A 377 7.28 -5.28 -19.41
CA GLU A 377 7.24 -6.56 -20.13
C GLU A 377 8.54 -7.34 -20.01
N GLN A 378 9.70 -6.66 -20.09
CA GLN A 378 11.01 -7.25 -19.84
C GLN A 378 11.12 -7.78 -18.40
N ALA A 379 10.64 -7.04 -17.41
CA ALA A 379 10.63 -7.47 -16.01
C ALA A 379 9.74 -8.71 -15.81
N CYS A 380 8.55 -8.73 -16.41
CA CYS A 380 7.66 -9.89 -16.42
C CYS A 380 8.33 -11.10 -17.10
N HIS A 381 9.07 -10.90 -18.20
CA HIS A 381 9.81 -11.98 -18.87
C HIS A 381 10.90 -12.57 -17.99
N ARG A 382 11.75 -11.74 -17.36
CA ARG A 382 12.78 -12.19 -16.42
C ARG A 382 12.17 -12.99 -15.27
N LEU A 383 11.00 -12.57 -14.78
CA LEU A 383 10.29 -13.27 -13.72
C LEU A 383 9.78 -14.65 -14.18
N LYS A 384 9.21 -14.74 -15.39
CA LYS A 384 8.81 -16.01 -16.01
C LYS A 384 10.00 -16.97 -16.16
N GLU A 385 11.15 -16.46 -16.59
CA GLU A 385 12.37 -17.27 -16.73
C GLU A 385 12.84 -17.79 -15.37
N ARG A 386 12.85 -16.95 -14.33
CA ARG A 386 13.23 -17.32 -12.96
C ARG A 386 12.36 -18.47 -12.42
N LEU A 387 11.05 -18.42 -12.65
CA LEU A 387 10.10 -19.47 -12.23
C LEU A 387 10.25 -20.77 -13.03
N ASN A 388 10.73 -20.70 -14.27
CA ASN A 388 10.85 -21.86 -15.16
C ASN A 388 12.22 -22.54 -15.11
N HIS A 389 13.27 -21.81 -14.76
CA HIS A 389 14.65 -22.30 -14.83
C HIS A 389 15.34 -22.50 -13.49
N GLY A 390 14.66 -22.22 -12.36
CA GLY A 390 15.06 -22.56 -11.00
C GLY A 390 16.55 -22.38 -10.75
N SER A 391 16.97 -21.15 -10.43
CA SER A 391 18.32 -20.76 -9.96
C SER A 391 19.39 -21.82 -10.18
N GLY A 392 19.76 -22.09 -11.43
CA GLY A 392 20.92 -22.90 -11.75
C GLY A 392 22.15 -22.15 -11.23
N SER A 393 22.67 -22.58 -10.08
CA SER A 393 23.98 -22.22 -9.56
C SER A 393 25.09 -22.67 -10.50
#